data_AF-A0A6C1PMK2-F1
#
_entry.id   AF-A0A6C1PMK2-F1
#
_cell.length_a   1.000
_cell.length_b   1.000
_cell.length_c   1.000
_cell.angle_alpha   90.00
_cell.angle_beta   90.00
_cell.angle_gamma   90.00
#
_symmetry.space_group_name_H-M   'P 1'
#
loop_
_entity.id
_entity.type
_entity.pdbx_description
1 polymer ?
#
loop_
_entity_poly.entity_id
_entity_poly.type
_entity_poly.pdbx_seq_one_letter_code
_entity_poly.pdbx_strand_id
1 'polypeptide(L)'
;GDLYKVIADIATLFYEQIVGVESMTLDVTATDGSAERLTGEFMLVAAGISGHRFYGGGKAVLPGADNLCAISRLGLIGKIRLKSLFYRGDHVHEPNVSMRSFAALCVEYGRRIPMQVDGETAWLEPANFPLRIERVIDSIPVLSRA
;
A
#
# COMPACT_ATOMS: atom_id res chain seq x y z
N GLY A 1 -15.98 13.78 19.29
CA GLY A 1 -14.72 14.09 18.59
C GLY A 1 -14.45 13.14 17.44
N ASP A 2 -15.42 12.95 16.55
CA ASP A 2 -15.36 11.94 15.46
C ASP A 2 -15.21 12.61 14.08
N LEU A 3 -15.79 13.81 13.93
CA LEU A 3 -15.77 14.60 12.70
C LEU A 3 -14.34 14.93 12.22
N TYR A 4 -13.39 15.12 13.14
CA TYR A 4 -11.99 15.42 12.78
C TYR A 4 -11.26 14.21 12.18
N LYS A 5 -11.48 12.99 12.72
CA LYS A 5 -10.94 11.76 12.13
C LYS A 5 -11.57 11.48 10.77
N VAL A 6 -12.88 11.72 10.65
CA VAL A 6 -13.60 11.58 9.38
C VAL A 6 -13.09 12.57 8.34
N ILE A 7 -12.86 13.84 8.70
CA ILE A 7 -12.30 14.86 7.80
C ILE A 7 -10.85 14.55 7.42
N ALA A 8 -10.01 14.11 8.36
CA ALA A 8 -8.63 13.71 8.07
C ALA A 8 -8.56 12.47 7.16
N ASP A 9 -9.41 11.47 7.40
CA ASP A 9 -9.54 10.29 6.54
C ASP A 9 -10.19 10.60 5.18
N ILE A 10 -10.92 11.71 5.05
CA ILE A 10 -11.48 12.17 3.78
C ILE A 10 -10.44 12.99 3.02
N ALA A 11 -9.64 13.82 3.70
CA ALA A 11 -8.52 14.55 3.10
C ALA A 11 -7.49 13.60 2.46
N THR A 12 -7.24 12.43 3.06
CA THR A 12 -6.39 11.38 2.46
C THR A 12 -6.97 10.81 1.16
N LEU A 13 -8.30 10.71 1.01
CA LEU A 13 -8.95 10.29 -0.25
C LEU A 13 -8.79 11.30 -1.39
N PHE A 14 -8.47 12.56 -1.06
CA PHE A 14 -8.27 13.65 -2.00
C PHE A 14 -6.80 14.01 -2.24
N TYR A 15 -5.84 13.28 -1.65
CA TYR A 15 -4.41 13.50 -1.89
C TYR A 15 -4.05 13.44 -3.39
N GLU A 16 -4.74 12.61 -4.17
CA GLU A 16 -4.56 12.52 -5.62
C GLU A 16 -4.72 13.87 -6.34
N GLN A 17 -5.58 14.77 -5.84
CA GLN A 17 -5.77 16.10 -6.44
C GLN A 17 -4.59 17.03 -6.17
N ILE A 18 -3.83 16.77 -5.10
CA ILE A 18 -2.67 17.57 -4.67
C ILE A 18 -1.38 17.02 -5.24
N VAL A 19 -1.21 15.69 -5.22
CA VAL A 19 0.04 15.01 -5.63
C VAL A 19 0.04 14.65 -7.12
N GLY A 20 -1.15 14.41 -7.70
CA GLY A 20 -1.32 13.78 -9.00
C GLY A 20 -1.08 12.27 -8.94
N VAL A 21 -1.80 11.52 -9.76
CA VAL A 21 -1.56 10.08 -9.97
C VAL A 21 -1.16 9.91 -11.43
N GLU A 22 0.02 9.36 -11.66
CA GLU A 22 0.50 8.96 -12.98
C GLU A 22 0.74 7.45 -13.03
N SER A 23 1.08 6.95 -14.22
CA SER A 23 1.44 5.55 -14.40
C SER A 23 2.68 5.22 -13.57
N MET A 24 2.56 4.16 -12.77
CA MET A 24 3.62 3.56 -11.96
C MET A 24 3.80 2.12 -12.43
N THR A 25 5.05 1.66 -12.42
CA THR A 25 5.40 0.26 -12.70
C THR A 25 5.89 -0.40 -11.43
N LEU A 26 5.35 -1.59 -11.14
CA LEU A 26 5.73 -2.45 -10.03
C LEU A 26 6.28 -3.75 -10.62
N ASP A 27 7.58 -3.97 -10.44
CA ASP A 27 8.20 -5.27 -10.67
C ASP A 27 8.21 -6.05 -9.35
N VAL A 28 7.37 -7.08 -9.29
CA VAL A 28 7.17 -7.89 -8.09
C VAL A 28 7.87 -9.22 -8.29
N THR A 29 8.79 -9.57 -7.40
CA THR A 29 9.30 -10.94 -7.27
C THR A 29 8.64 -11.57 -6.06
N ALA A 30 7.85 -12.62 -6.30
CA ALA A 30 7.15 -13.35 -5.27
C ALA A 30 8.09 -14.24 -4.45
N THR A 31 7.58 -14.78 -3.34
CA THR A 31 8.38 -15.63 -2.43
C THR A 31 8.75 -16.99 -3.03
N ASP A 32 8.02 -17.43 -4.06
CA ASP A 32 8.31 -18.65 -4.83
C ASP A 32 9.30 -18.40 -5.99
N GLY A 33 9.79 -17.17 -6.13
CA GLY A 33 10.70 -16.75 -7.19
C GLY A 33 10.01 -16.37 -8.51
N SER A 34 8.69 -16.50 -8.62
CA SER A 34 7.96 -15.98 -9.78
C SER A 34 8.05 -14.45 -9.84
N ALA A 35 8.05 -13.90 -11.05
CA ALA A 35 8.12 -12.47 -11.28
C ALA A 35 6.94 -12.00 -12.12
N GLU A 36 6.36 -10.87 -11.74
CA GLU A 36 5.31 -10.22 -12.50
C GLU A 36 5.56 -8.71 -12.57
N ARG A 37 5.03 -8.08 -13.62
CA ARG A 37 5.06 -6.63 -13.81
C ARG A 37 3.63 -6.11 -13.82
N LEU A 38 3.34 -5.18 -12.91
CA LEU A 38 2.08 -4.46 -12.86
C LEU A 38 2.32 -3.00 -13.31
N THR A 39 1.58 -2.52 -14.28
CA THR A 39 1.65 -1.12 -14.73
C THR A 39 0.26 -0.51 -14.66
N GLY A 40 0.16 0.69 -14.08
CA GLY A 40 -1.08 1.43 -14.03
C GLY A 40 -1.02 2.64 -13.11
N GLU A 41 -2.13 3.36 -13.03
CA GLU A 41 -2.32 4.43 -12.06
C GLU A 41 -2.73 3.79 -10.73
N PHE A 42 -1.82 3.74 -9.76
CA PHE A 42 -2.11 3.22 -8.42
C PHE A 42 -2.33 4.37 -7.44
N MET A 43 -3.46 4.34 -6.73
CA MET A 43 -3.74 5.29 -5.65
C MET A 43 -3.13 4.88 -4.31
N LEU A 44 -2.82 3.58 -4.15
CA LEU A 44 -2.16 3.03 -2.97
C LEU A 44 -1.33 1.81 -3.37
N VAL A 45 -0.10 1.75 -2.86
CA VAL A 45 0.71 0.52 -2.82
C VAL A 45 1.16 0.34 -1.37
N ALA A 46 0.71 -0.74 -0.73
CA ALA A 46 1.03 -1.07 0.65
C ALA A 46 1.80 -2.38 0.69
N ALA A 47 2.99 -2.36 1.28
CA ALA A 47 3.86 -3.51 1.43
C ALA A 47 4.14 -3.77 2.91
N GLY A 48 4.07 -5.03 3.32
CA GLY A 48 4.38 -5.49 4.67
C GLY A 48 5.45 -6.58 4.67
N ILE A 49 6.13 -6.73 5.80
CA ILE A 49 7.05 -7.87 6.01
C ILE A 49 6.29 -9.22 5.98
N SER A 50 4.99 -9.20 6.30
CA SER A 50 4.08 -10.35 6.26
C SER A 50 2.66 -9.89 5.92
N GLY A 51 1.77 -10.85 5.61
CA GLY A 51 0.34 -10.64 5.64
C GLY A 51 -0.22 -10.54 7.07
N HIS A 52 -1.55 -10.57 7.19
CA HIS A 52 -2.33 -10.38 8.42
C HIS A 52 -1.99 -9.10 9.19
N ARG A 53 -1.83 -7.99 8.47
CA ARG A 53 -1.44 -6.68 9.03
C ARG A 53 -2.59 -5.67 9.00
N PHE A 54 -2.62 -4.88 10.06
CA PHE A 54 -3.50 -3.73 10.21
C PHE A 54 -2.68 -2.44 10.18
N TYR A 55 -3.22 -1.41 9.54
CA TYR A 55 -2.60 -0.10 9.47
C TYR A 55 -3.64 0.98 9.81
N GLY A 56 -3.18 2.15 10.26
CA GLY A 56 -3.98 3.37 10.37
C GLY A 56 -5.38 3.20 10.98
N GLY A 57 -5.47 3.03 12.30
CA GLY A 57 -6.76 3.02 13.01
C GLY A 57 -7.58 1.72 12.88
N GLY A 58 -6.91 0.59 12.70
CA GLY A 58 -7.54 -0.74 12.68
C GLY A 58 -8.01 -1.20 11.29
N LYS A 59 -7.51 -0.61 10.21
CA LYS A 59 -7.83 -1.04 8.84
C LYS A 59 -7.02 -2.29 8.50
N ALA A 60 -7.69 -3.38 8.16
CA ALA A 60 -7.07 -4.65 7.79
C ALA A 60 -6.57 -4.60 6.34
N VAL A 61 -5.55 -3.79 6.05
CA VAL A 61 -5.04 -3.56 4.67
C VAL A 61 -4.48 -4.83 4.03
N LEU A 62 -3.81 -5.67 4.83
CA LEU A 62 -3.28 -6.97 4.40
C LEU A 62 -3.96 -8.07 5.25
N PRO A 63 -5.24 -8.40 4.99
CA PRO A 63 -6.03 -9.23 5.89
C PRO A 63 -5.70 -10.73 5.77
N GLY A 64 -5.20 -11.16 4.61
CA GLY A 64 -4.81 -12.54 4.31
C GLY A 64 -3.30 -12.80 4.38
N ALA A 65 -2.84 -13.85 3.71
CA ALA A 65 -1.43 -14.26 3.69
C ALA A 65 -0.54 -13.33 2.83
N ASP A 66 -1.12 -12.67 1.83
CA ASP A 66 -0.43 -11.74 0.95
C ASP A 66 0.12 -10.53 1.71
N ASN A 67 1.30 -10.07 1.31
CA ASN A 67 2.02 -8.99 1.96
C ASN A 67 2.22 -7.76 1.05
N LEU A 68 1.63 -7.75 -0.15
CA LEU A 68 1.54 -6.59 -1.04
C LEU A 68 0.08 -6.36 -1.42
N CYS A 69 -0.36 -5.11 -1.34
CA CYS A 69 -1.65 -4.64 -1.80
C CYS A 69 -1.45 -3.42 -2.72
N ALA A 70 -1.85 -3.53 -3.98
CA ALA A 70 -1.86 -2.43 -4.93
C ALA A 70 -3.29 -2.11 -5.33
N ILE A 71 -3.68 -0.84 -5.28
CA ILE A 71 -5.04 -0.38 -5.57
C ILE A 71 -4.98 0.59 -6.73
N SER A 72 -5.59 0.18 -7.83
CA SER A 72 -5.73 1.02 -9.01
C SER A 72 -6.60 2.24 -8.69
N ARG A 73 -6.35 3.34 -9.40
CA ARG A 73 -7.04 4.60 -9.21
C ARG A 73 -8.56 4.42 -9.31
N LEU A 74 -9.26 5.01 -8.34
CA LEU A 74 -10.71 4.96 -8.25
C LEU A 74 -11.33 6.35 -8.41
N GLY A 75 -12.54 6.40 -8.96
CA GLY A 75 -13.42 7.56 -8.80
C GLY A 75 -13.89 7.71 -7.33
N LEU A 76 -14.47 8.86 -7.01
CA LEU A 76 -14.89 9.19 -5.63
C LEU A 76 -15.83 8.14 -5.01
N ILE A 77 -16.79 7.61 -5.78
CA ILE A 77 -17.73 6.59 -5.31
C ILE A 77 -16.98 5.30 -4.96
N GLY A 78 -16.03 4.89 -5.81
CA GLY A 78 -15.18 3.72 -5.56
C GLY A 78 -14.39 3.87 -4.26
N LYS A 79 -13.83 5.05 -4.02
CA LYS A 79 -13.09 5.37 -2.78
C LYS A 79 -13.95 5.25 -1.52
N ILE A 80 -15.17 5.78 -1.56
CA ILE A 80 -16.11 5.71 -0.43
C ILE A 80 -16.47 4.26 -0.12
N ARG A 81 -16.80 3.46 -1.15
CA ARG A 81 -17.09 2.03 -0.99
C ARG A 81 -15.90 1.29 -0.37
N LEU A 82 -14.71 1.49 -0.93
CA LEU A 82 -13.48 0.83 -0.51
C LEU A 82 -13.12 1.12 0.95
N LYS A 83 -13.36 2.36 1.43
CA LYS A 83 -13.10 2.75 2.83
C LYS A 83 -13.79 1.82 3.83
N SER A 84 -15.05 1.46 3.59
CA SER A 84 -15.80 0.58 4.48
C SER A 84 -15.25 -0.86 4.50
N LEU A 85 -14.78 -1.32 3.33
CA LEU A 85 -14.25 -2.67 3.15
C LEU A 85 -12.91 -2.87 3.86
N PHE A 86 -12.07 -1.84 3.91
CA PHE A 86 -10.78 -1.88 4.61
C PHE A 86 -10.89 -2.18 6.12
N TYR A 87 -11.96 -1.75 6.78
CA TYR A 87 -12.15 -2.06 8.21
C TYR A 87 -12.46 -3.55 8.44
N ARG A 88 -12.97 -4.24 7.43
CA ARG A 88 -13.31 -5.67 7.49
C ARG A 88 -12.27 -6.55 6.81
N GLY A 89 -11.44 -5.99 5.94
CA GLY A 89 -10.52 -6.73 5.07
C GLY A 89 -11.17 -7.21 3.77
N ASP A 90 -12.42 -6.83 3.50
CA ASP A 90 -13.18 -7.32 2.34
C ASP A 90 -12.78 -6.64 1.02
N HIS A 91 -11.91 -5.62 1.06
CA HIS A 91 -11.48 -4.87 -0.12
C HIS A 91 -10.70 -5.76 -1.10
N VAL A 92 -10.16 -6.88 -0.63
CA VAL A 92 -9.44 -7.87 -1.44
C VAL A 92 -10.30 -8.50 -2.56
N HIS A 93 -11.62 -8.37 -2.48
CA HIS A 93 -12.56 -8.87 -3.49
C HIS A 93 -12.95 -7.81 -4.52
N GLU A 94 -12.50 -6.57 -4.37
CA GLU A 94 -12.78 -5.51 -5.33
C GLU A 94 -11.89 -5.66 -6.57
N PRO A 95 -12.44 -5.44 -7.78
CA PRO A 95 -11.71 -5.65 -9.04
C PRO A 95 -10.50 -4.71 -9.22
N ASN A 96 -10.44 -3.61 -8.47
CA ASN A 96 -9.37 -2.63 -8.52
C ASN A 96 -8.27 -2.89 -7.46
N VAL A 97 -8.36 -4.00 -6.73
CA VAL A 97 -7.40 -4.37 -5.68
C VAL A 97 -6.64 -5.60 -6.13
N SER A 98 -5.31 -5.48 -6.16
CA SER A 98 -4.39 -6.58 -6.43
C SER A 98 -3.67 -6.95 -5.14
N MET A 99 -3.89 -8.18 -4.67
CA MET A 99 -3.14 -8.79 -3.56
C MET A 99 -2.09 -9.72 -4.11
N ARG A 100 -0.87 -9.66 -3.55
CA ARG A 100 0.29 -10.48 -3.96
C ARG A 100 1.17 -10.84 -2.79
N SER A 101 1.88 -11.95 -2.92
CA SER A 101 3.08 -12.22 -2.13
C SER A 101 4.29 -11.58 -2.80
N PHE A 102 5.18 -10.97 -2.03
CA PHE A 102 6.44 -10.42 -2.54
C PHE A 102 7.61 -10.71 -1.59
N ALA A 103 8.76 -10.98 -2.19
CA ALA A 103 10.08 -11.02 -1.58
C ALA A 103 10.93 -9.81 -1.98
N ALA A 104 10.77 -9.33 -3.22
CA ALA A 104 11.35 -8.08 -3.68
C ALA A 104 10.35 -7.29 -4.51
N LEU A 105 10.40 -5.97 -4.41
CA LEU A 105 9.56 -5.02 -5.12
C LEU A 105 10.45 -3.90 -5.66
N CYS A 106 10.39 -3.67 -6.96
CA CYS A 106 11.01 -2.51 -7.60
C CYS A 106 9.90 -1.60 -8.13
N VAL A 107 9.88 -0.36 -7.67
CA VAL A 107 8.89 0.65 -8.07
C VAL A 107 9.56 1.64 -8.99
N GLU A 108 8.96 1.89 -10.15
CA GLU A 108 9.32 2.99 -11.04
C GLU A 108 8.18 4.01 -11.06
N TYR A 109 8.52 5.28 -10.81
CA TYR A 109 7.56 6.37 -10.84
C TYR A 109 8.24 7.68 -11.23
N GLY A 110 7.57 8.48 -12.08
CA GLY A 110 8.14 9.70 -12.65
C GLY A 110 7.91 10.97 -11.82
N ARG A 111 7.19 10.88 -10.70
CA ARG A 111 6.74 12.04 -9.93
C ARG A 111 7.03 11.92 -8.45
N ARG A 112 6.95 13.08 -7.80
CA ARG A 112 7.02 13.17 -6.35
C ARG A 112 5.82 12.45 -5.71
N ILE A 113 6.06 11.60 -4.72
CA ILE A 113 5.02 10.83 -4.01
C ILE A 113 5.37 10.71 -2.53
N PRO A 114 4.38 10.78 -1.60
CA PRO A 114 4.64 10.51 -0.20
C PRO A 114 4.76 8.99 0.01
N MET A 115 5.81 8.59 0.70
CA MET A 115 6.00 7.25 1.22
C MET A 115 5.85 7.29 2.74
N GLN A 116 5.11 6.33 3.30
CA GLN A 116 4.99 6.16 4.73
C GLN A 116 5.71 4.88 5.16
N VAL A 117 6.66 5.01 6.08
CA VAL A 117 7.43 3.89 6.65
C VAL A 117 7.41 4.03 8.17
N ASP A 118 6.99 2.97 8.87
CA ASP A 118 6.93 2.91 10.35
C ASP A 118 6.23 4.09 11.06
N GLY A 119 5.27 4.71 10.38
CA GLY A 119 4.50 5.85 10.91
C GLY A 119 5.09 7.22 10.57
N GLU A 120 6.28 7.28 9.98
CA GLU A 120 6.89 8.49 9.48
C GLU A 120 6.59 8.68 7.99
N THR A 121 6.49 9.94 7.56
CA THR A 121 6.25 10.29 6.14
C THR A 121 7.51 10.88 5.54
N ALA A 122 7.99 10.27 4.45
CA ALA A 122 9.07 10.78 3.61
C ALA A 122 8.53 11.10 2.22
N TRP A 123 8.97 12.21 1.63
CA TRP A 123 8.66 12.50 0.22
C TRP A 123 9.75 11.90 -0.66
N LEU A 124 9.34 11.07 -1.62
CA LEU A 124 10.22 10.57 -2.67
C LEU A 124 10.13 11.50 -3.86
N GLU A 125 11.27 11.93 -4.38
CA GLU A 125 11.42 12.69 -5.62
C GLU A 125 11.67 11.72 -6.80
N PRO A 126 11.47 12.13 -8.07
CA PRO A 126 11.73 11.28 -9.23
C PRO A 126 13.13 10.63 -9.24
N ALA A 127 14.14 11.32 -8.71
CA ALA A 127 15.51 10.82 -8.61
C ALA A 127 15.68 9.67 -7.59
N ASN A 128 14.68 9.40 -6.74
CA ASN A 128 14.69 8.26 -5.83
C ASN A 128 14.20 6.96 -6.49
N PHE A 129 13.73 7.03 -7.74
CA PHE A 129 13.28 5.87 -8.51
C PHE A 129 14.39 5.39 -9.46
N PRO A 130 14.57 4.06 -9.65
CA PRO A 130 13.73 3.00 -9.09
C PRO A 130 13.93 2.79 -7.59
N LEU A 131 12.82 2.72 -6.85
CA LEU A 131 12.82 2.38 -5.43
C LEU A 131 12.80 0.86 -5.28
N ARG A 132 13.79 0.31 -4.58
CA ARG A 132 13.87 -1.13 -4.30
C ARG A 132 13.52 -1.42 -2.85
N ILE A 133 12.59 -2.33 -2.64
CA ILE A 133 12.15 -2.82 -1.35
C ILE A 133 12.36 -4.33 -1.35
N GLU A 134 13.14 -4.83 -0.40
CA GLU A 134 13.44 -6.26 -0.27
C GLU A 134 13.06 -6.75 1.12
N ARG A 135 12.48 -7.94 1.18
CA ARG A 135 12.19 -8.60 2.44
C ARG A 135 13.43 -9.32 2.92
N VAL A 136 14.12 -8.70 3.89
CA VAL A 136 15.21 -9.35 4.61
C VAL A 136 14.62 -10.15 5.77
N ILE A 137 14.82 -11.47 5.75
CA ILE A 137 14.51 -12.31 6.91
C ILE A 137 15.70 -12.19 7.84
N ASP A 138 15.61 -11.24 8.78
CA ASP A 138 16.58 -11.09 9.85
C ASP A 138 15.97 -11.57 11.17
N SER A 139 16.77 -12.27 11.96
CA SER A 139 16.39 -12.73 13.29
C SER A 139 16.73 -11.64 14.30
N ILE A 140 15.96 -10.55 14.30
CA ILE A 140 16.01 -9.61 15.43
C ILE A 140 15.27 -10.31 16.58
N PRO A 141 15.94 -10.69 17.69
CA PRO A 141 15.27 -11.33 18.81
C PRO A 141 14.25 -10.36 19.42
N VAL A 142 12.97 -10.70 19.32
CA VAL A 142 11.87 -9.94 19.93
C VAL A 142 11.49 -10.59 21.26
N LEU A 143 11.54 -9.81 22.33
CA LEU A 143 10.99 -10.22 23.62
C LEU A 143 9.47 -10.32 23.51
N SER A 144 8.92 -11.53 23.67
CA SER A 144 7.48 -11.76 23.79
C SER A 144 7.13 -12.10 25.24
N ARG A 145 5.94 -11.67 25.69
CA ARG A 145 5.40 -12.13 26.98
C ARG A 145 4.94 -13.58 26.83
N ALA A 146 5.37 -14.42 27.77
CA ALA A 146 4.91 -15.80 27.94
C ALA A 146 3.44 -15.85 28.39
#